data_AF-A0A8J7ZKI2-F1
#
_entry.id   AF-A0A8J7ZKI2-F1
#
_cell.length_a   1.000
_cell.length_b   1.000
_cell.length_c   1.000
_cell.angle_alpha   90.00
_cell.angle_beta   90.00
_cell.angle_gamma   90.00
#
_symmetry.space_group_name_H-M   'P 1'
#
loop_
_entity.id
_entity.type
_entity.pdbx_description
1 polymer ?
#
loop_
_entity_poly.entity_id
_entity_poly.type
_entity_poly.pdbx_seq_one_letter_code
_entity_poly.pdbx_strand_id
1 'polypeptide(L)'
;MSEDDPAARTGRDERARAATESADVDAEPDRSSRRVSVVGEERVRGVEVDAVTRCAHYGTDRDVVAIRVACCERFYPCHACHAAVAEHDAERWPRSSFDAPAILCGACGTVLSIETYLDCEHACPDCGHAFNPGCAAHADRYFDV
;
A
#
# COMPACT_ATOMS: atom_id res chain seq x y z
N MET A 1 -74.20 -35.83 7.71
CA MET A 1 -74.96 -35.23 6.60
C MET A 1 -74.66 -33.74 6.74
N SER A 2 -73.59 -33.23 6.10
CA SER A 2 -73.56 -32.84 4.66
C SER A 2 -74.52 -31.64 4.49
N GLU A 3 -74.15 -30.42 4.11
CA GLU A 3 -73.08 -29.83 3.28
C GLU A 3 -72.84 -28.37 3.77
N ASP A 4 -71.61 -27.84 3.85
CA ASP A 4 -70.82 -27.15 2.79
C ASP A 4 -71.44 -25.84 2.27
N ASP A 5 -70.80 -24.69 2.54
CA ASP A 5 -70.73 -23.56 1.59
C ASP A 5 -69.52 -22.61 1.89
N PRO A 6 -68.85 -22.04 0.87
CA PRO A 6 -67.46 -21.60 0.94
C PRO A 6 -67.27 -20.07 0.74
N ALA A 7 -66.00 -19.69 0.58
CA ALA A 7 -65.48 -18.44 0.00
C ALA A 7 -64.99 -17.34 0.97
N ALA A 8 -63.66 -17.26 1.08
CA ALA A 8 -62.82 -16.07 0.83
C ALA A 8 -61.40 -16.46 1.32
N ARG A 9 -60.29 -16.30 0.59
CA ARG A 9 -59.82 -15.10 -0.10
C ARG A 9 -58.77 -15.49 -1.15
N THR A 10 -58.85 -14.74 -2.23
CA THR A 10 -57.91 -14.61 -3.35
C THR A 10 -56.49 -14.26 -2.91
N GLY A 11 -55.49 -14.90 -3.52
CA GLY A 11 -54.09 -14.47 -3.55
C GLY A 11 -53.41 -15.12 -4.76
N ARG A 12 -53.21 -14.31 -5.80
CA ARG A 12 -52.81 -14.69 -7.16
C ARG A 12 -51.40 -14.12 -7.44
N ASP A 13 -50.65 -14.88 -8.24
CA ASP A 13 -49.51 -14.51 -9.10
C ASP A 13 -48.23 -13.99 -8.40
N GLU A 14 -47.19 -14.83 -8.39
CA GLU A 14 -46.11 -14.86 -9.40
C GLU A 14 -45.25 -13.60 -9.39
N ARG A 15 -43.97 -13.77 -9.02
CA ARG A 15 -42.87 -13.31 -9.87
C ARG A 15 -41.56 -14.01 -9.50
N ALA A 16 -41.06 -14.71 -10.50
CA ALA A 16 -39.69 -15.14 -10.61
C ALA A 16 -38.72 -13.95 -10.81
N ARG A 17 -37.43 -14.28 -10.61
CA ARG A 17 -36.20 -13.66 -11.15
C ARG A 17 -35.47 -12.66 -10.24
N ALA A 18 -34.25 -13.04 -9.85
CA ALA A 18 -32.95 -12.34 -10.06
C ALA A 18 -31.97 -12.83 -8.96
N ALA A 19 -30.88 -13.50 -9.34
CA ALA A 19 -29.53 -12.90 -9.50
C ALA A 19 -28.77 -12.85 -8.15
N THR A 20 -27.86 -13.79 -7.89
CA THR A 20 -26.39 -13.64 -8.00
C THR A 20 -25.78 -12.58 -7.06
N GLU A 21 -24.93 -13.07 -6.14
CA GLU A 21 -23.63 -12.53 -5.69
C GLU A 21 -23.45 -11.03 -5.39
N SER A 22 -22.81 -10.75 -4.23
CA SER A 22 -21.82 -9.69 -3.89
C SER A 22 -22.13 -9.14 -2.48
N ALA A 23 -21.34 -9.37 -1.43
CA ALA A 23 -19.99 -8.87 -1.10
C ALA A 23 -20.02 -7.51 -0.37
N ASP A 24 -19.78 -7.55 0.95
CA ASP A 24 -19.29 -6.47 1.81
C ASP A 24 -18.27 -7.16 2.74
N VAL A 25 -16.96 -7.25 2.47
CA VAL A 25 -15.89 -6.27 2.20
C VAL A 25 -15.63 -5.27 3.34
N ASP A 26 -15.32 -5.79 4.53
CA ASP A 26 -14.52 -5.06 5.53
C ASP A 26 -13.58 -6.04 6.24
N ALA A 27 -12.67 -6.65 5.46
CA ALA A 27 -11.47 -7.22 6.05
C ALA A 27 -10.52 -6.05 6.38
N GLU A 28 -10.79 -5.37 7.49
CA GLU A 28 -9.81 -4.54 8.17
C GLU A 28 -8.50 -5.33 8.20
N PRO A 29 -7.37 -4.81 7.68
CA PRO A 29 -6.11 -5.53 7.74
C PRO A 29 -5.84 -5.84 9.21
N ASP A 30 -5.73 -7.14 9.53
CA ASP A 30 -5.51 -7.62 10.88
C ASP A 30 -4.41 -6.77 11.52
N ARG A 31 -4.74 -6.10 12.64
CA ARG A 31 -3.82 -5.17 13.30
C ARG A 31 -2.50 -5.84 13.68
N SER A 32 -2.47 -7.17 13.79
CA SER A 32 -1.27 -7.96 14.06
C SER A 32 -0.29 -8.01 12.89
N SER A 33 -0.73 -7.67 11.68
CA SER A 33 0.10 -7.64 10.45
C SER A 33 0.80 -6.30 10.22
N ARG A 34 0.36 -5.22 10.90
CA ARG A 34 1.00 -3.90 10.84
C ARG A 34 2.28 -3.90 11.69
N ARG A 35 3.43 -3.64 11.07
CA ARG A 35 4.72 -3.58 11.75
C ARG A 35 5.41 -2.23 11.56
N VAL A 36 6.22 -1.88 12.55
CA VAL A 36 7.20 -0.80 12.45
C VAL A 36 8.59 -1.43 12.57
N SER A 37 9.42 -1.21 11.56
CA SER A 37 10.85 -1.53 11.57
C SER A 37 11.67 -0.28 11.82
N VAL A 38 12.90 -0.47 12.27
CA VAL A 38 13.88 0.61 12.43
C VAL A 38 15.10 0.27 11.58
N VAL A 39 15.53 1.20 10.74
CA VAL A 39 16.74 1.09 9.91
C VAL A 39 17.56 2.34 10.15
N GLY A 40 18.75 2.18 10.73
CA GLY A 40 19.50 3.32 11.26
C GLY A 40 18.67 4.03 12.34
N GLU A 41 18.39 5.32 12.10
CA GLU A 41 17.57 6.16 12.99
C GLU A 41 16.11 6.28 12.53
N GLU A 42 15.77 5.71 11.37
CA GLU A 42 14.49 5.92 10.70
C GLU A 42 13.46 4.84 11.02
N ARG A 43 12.21 5.26 11.20
CA ARG A 43 11.08 4.36 11.44
C ARG A 43 10.33 4.08 10.15
N VAL A 44 10.24 2.80 9.79
CA VAL A 44 9.58 2.33 8.56
C VAL A 44 8.30 1.61 8.91
N ARG A 45 7.18 2.06 8.35
CA ARG A 45 5.83 1.54 8.62
C ARG A 45 5.34 0.71 7.44
N GLY A 46 4.58 -0.35 7.71
CA GLY A 46 3.95 -1.13 6.65
C GLY A 46 3.43 -2.48 7.14
N VAL A 47 3.18 -3.38 6.19
CA VAL A 47 2.72 -4.74 6.44
C VAL A 47 3.92 -5.67 6.39
N GLU A 48 4.17 -6.39 7.50
CA GLU A 48 5.28 -7.34 7.64
C GLU A 48 6.64 -6.78 7.19
N VAL A 49 6.96 -5.57 7.64
CA VAL A 49 8.24 -4.93 7.30
C VAL A 49 9.40 -5.64 8.00
N ASP A 50 10.46 -5.97 7.26
CA ASP A 50 11.66 -6.58 7.81
C ASP A 50 12.73 -5.54 8.19
N ALA A 51 13.92 -6.00 8.61
CA ALA A 51 15.01 -5.14 9.06
C ALA A 51 15.72 -4.36 7.95
N VAL A 52 15.45 -4.66 6.68
CA VAL A 52 16.02 -3.97 5.50
C VAL A 52 14.92 -3.43 4.60
N THR A 53 13.76 -3.11 5.18
CA THR A 53 12.58 -2.49 4.56
C THR A 53 11.80 -3.34 3.55
N ARG A 54 12.08 -4.64 3.40
CA ARG A 54 11.21 -5.52 2.59
C ARG A 54 9.85 -5.67 3.29
N CYS A 55 8.78 -5.93 2.52
CA CYS A 55 7.43 -6.03 3.06
C CYS A 55 6.64 -7.19 2.43
N ALA A 56 5.43 -7.44 2.93
CA ALA A 56 4.55 -8.49 2.38
C ALA A 56 4.24 -8.32 0.87
N HIS A 57 4.29 -7.10 0.34
CA HIS A 57 3.98 -6.81 -1.07
C HIS A 57 5.18 -7.01 -2.00
N TYR A 58 6.37 -6.64 -1.55
CA TYR A 58 7.62 -6.65 -2.32
C TYR A 58 8.77 -7.08 -1.39
N GLY A 59 9.51 -8.12 -1.78
CA GLY A 59 10.46 -8.78 -0.89
C GLY A 59 11.64 -9.46 -1.59
N THR A 60 11.99 -9.08 -2.81
CA THR A 60 13.25 -9.48 -3.43
C THR A 60 14.44 -8.84 -2.71
N ASP A 61 15.64 -9.35 -2.93
CA ASP A 61 16.87 -8.79 -2.33
C ASP A 61 17.18 -7.34 -2.75
N ARG A 62 16.47 -6.83 -3.76
CA ARG A 62 16.58 -5.45 -4.25
C ARG A 62 15.48 -4.53 -3.73
N ASP A 63 14.45 -5.06 -3.07
CA ASP A 63 13.33 -4.31 -2.49
C ASP A 63 13.68 -3.73 -1.11
N VAL A 64 14.83 -3.06 -1.05
CA VAL A 64 15.40 -2.51 0.19
C VAL A 64 15.27 -0.99 0.27
N VAL A 65 14.34 -0.40 -0.47
CA VAL A 65 14.09 1.05 -0.42
C VAL A 65 12.81 1.30 0.36
N ALA A 66 12.83 2.28 1.25
CA ALA A 66 11.63 2.89 1.80
C ALA A 66 11.51 4.35 1.35
N ILE A 67 10.30 4.76 0.99
CA ILE A 67 9.98 6.10 0.51
C ILE A 67 9.26 6.87 1.62
N ARG A 68 9.76 8.07 1.92
CA ARG A 68 9.06 9.07 2.73
C ARG A 68 7.95 9.69 1.88
N VAL A 69 6.69 9.50 2.27
CA VAL A 69 5.55 9.99 1.48
C VAL A 69 5.23 11.44 1.87
N ALA A 70 4.94 12.30 0.89
CA ALA A 70 4.82 13.75 1.07
C ALA A 70 3.72 14.17 2.06
N CYS A 71 2.60 13.43 2.09
CA CYS A 71 1.43 13.75 2.92
C CYS A 71 1.69 13.70 4.43
N CYS A 72 2.59 12.82 4.89
CA CYS A 72 2.76 12.54 6.31
C CYS A 72 4.21 12.40 6.77
N GLU A 73 5.16 12.56 5.84
CA GLU A 73 6.61 12.54 6.08
C GLU A 73 7.11 11.29 6.82
N ARG A 74 6.43 10.15 6.60
CA ARG A 74 6.79 8.84 7.18
C ARG A 74 7.32 7.91 6.09
N PHE A 75 8.25 7.03 6.46
CA PHE A 75 8.79 6.02 5.56
C PHE A 75 7.89 4.79 5.44
N TYR A 76 7.69 4.35 4.20
CA TYR A 76 7.01 3.11 3.86
C TYR A 76 7.79 2.35 2.79
N PRO A 77 7.86 1.00 2.83
CA PRO A 77 8.51 0.20 1.80
C PRO A 77 7.93 0.39 0.39
N CYS A 78 6.61 0.63 0.32
CA CYS A 78 5.91 0.77 -0.94
C CYS A 78 4.56 1.50 -0.76
N HIS A 79 3.92 1.84 -1.89
CA HIS A 79 2.65 2.57 -1.92
C HIS A 79 1.51 1.73 -1.36
N ALA A 80 1.53 0.42 -1.59
CA ALA A 80 0.55 -0.51 -1.02
C ALA A 80 0.66 -0.58 0.50
N CYS A 81 1.88 -0.50 1.06
CA CYS A 81 2.07 -0.39 2.51
C CYS A 81 1.46 0.90 3.05
N HIS A 82 1.63 2.05 2.36
CA HIS A 82 0.97 3.28 2.75
C HIS A 82 -0.56 3.13 2.73
N ALA A 83 -1.13 2.69 1.61
CA ALA A 83 -2.57 2.51 1.46
C ALA A 83 -3.18 1.56 2.51
N ALA A 84 -2.44 0.54 2.96
CA ALA A 84 -2.92 -0.42 3.95
C ALA A 84 -2.91 0.09 5.41
N VAL A 85 -2.06 1.08 5.73
CA VAL A 85 -1.79 1.49 7.13
C VAL A 85 -1.97 2.96 7.41
N ALA A 86 -1.99 3.81 6.39
CA ALA A 86 -2.32 5.23 6.52
C ALA A 86 -3.84 5.41 6.45
N GLU A 87 -4.34 6.40 7.19
CA GLU A 87 -5.77 6.75 7.26
C GLU A 87 -6.13 7.84 6.23
N HIS A 88 -5.27 8.05 5.22
CA HIS A 88 -5.40 9.07 4.19
C HIS A 88 -4.73 8.63 2.89
N ASP A 89 -5.10 9.28 1.79
CA ASP A 89 -4.53 9.05 0.47
C ASP A 89 -3.09 9.57 0.38
N ALA A 90 -2.29 8.94 -0.50
CA ALA A 90 -0.92 9.34 -0.73
C ALA A 90 -0.83 10.63 -1.56
N GLU A 91 0.04 11.54 -1.14
CA GLU A 91 0.43 12.71 -1.92
C GLU A 91 1.81 12.51 -2.54
N ARG A 92 2.00 13.12 -3.72
CA ARG A 92 3.26 13.08 -4.47
C ARG A 92 4.12 14.28 -4.13
N TRP A 93 5.43 14.08 -4.09
CA TRP A 93 6.37 15.18 -3.97
C TRP A 93 6.33 16.03 -5.24
N PRO A 94 6.16 17.35 -5.11
CA PRO A 94 6.28 18.25 -6.25
C PRO A 94 7.73 18.31 -6.71
N ARG A 95 7.92 18.53 -8.01
CA ARG A 95 9.26 18.59 -8.62
C ARG A 95 10.19 19.62 -7.99
N SER A 96 9.63 20.70 -7.45
CA SER A 96 10.34 21.76 -6.71
C SER A 96 10.93 21.31 -5.37
N SER A 97 10.68 20.08 -4.93
CA SER A 97 11.10 19.54 -3.64
C SER A 97 11.90 18.24 -3.79
N PHE A 98 12.51 17.99 -4.95
CA PHE A 98 13.28 16.78 -5.19
C PHE A 98 14.64 16.74 -4.45
N ASP A 99 15.06 17.86 -3.87
CA ASP A 99 16.15 17.93 -2.91
C ASP A 99 15.79 17.32 -1.54
N ALA A 100 14.50 17.05 -1.28
CA ALA A 100 14.03 16.52 -0.01
C ALA A 100 14.62 15.13 0.30
N PRO A 101 15.07 14.88 1.54
CA PRO A 101 15.60 13.58 1.98
C PRO A 101 14.45 12.58 2.16
N ALA A 102 14.09 11.87 1.10
CA ALA A 102 12.87 11.06 1.06
C ALA A 102 13.11 9.58 0.75
N ILE A 103 14.35 9.14 0.52
CA ILE A 103 14.63 7.77 0.11
C ILE A 103 15.58 7.12 1.09
N LEU A 104 15.11 6.14 1.83
CA LEU A 104 15.91 5.40 2.79
C LEU A 104 16.42 4.10 2.15
N CYS A 105 17.74 3.91 2.20
CA CYS A 105 18.37 2.63 1.89
C CYS A 105 18.26 1.69 3.11
N GLY A 106 17.50 0.62 2.98
CA GLY A 106 17.34 -0.45 3.96
C GLY A 106 18.63 -1.24 4.25
N ALA A 107 19.58 -1.26 3.32
CA ALA A 107 20.82 -2.01 3.46
C ALA A 107 21.86 -1.30 4.37
N CYS A 108 22.00 0.02 4.26
CA CYS A 108 22.97 0.79 5.05
C CYS A 108 22.35 1.86 5.97
N GLY A 109 21.07 2.16 5.83
CA GLY A 109 20.37 3.19 6.61
C GLY A 109 20.54 4.62 6.08
N THR A 110 21.27 4.83 4.99
CA THR A 110 21.47 6.15 4.40
C THR A 110 20.17 6.70 3.81
N VAL A 111 19.85 7.95 4.13
CA VAL A 111 18.73 8.70 3.54
C VAL A 111 19.26 9.58 2.41
N LEU A 112 18.74 9.37 1.21
CA LEU A 112 19.06 10.07 -0.02
C LEU A 112 17.97 11.10 -0.34
N SER A 113 18.34 12.13 -1.09
CA SER A 113 17.35 12.99 -1.74
C SER A 113 16.62 12.24 -2.86
N ILE A 114 15.45 12.73 -3.28
CA ILE A 114 14.71 12.18 -4.42
C ILE A 114 15.55 12.27 -5.68
N GLU A 115 16.18 13.43 -5.93
CA GLU A 115 17.08 13.64 -7.07
C GLU A 115 18.23 12.62 -7.09
N THR A 116 18.92 12.45 -5.96
CA THR A 116 20.02 11.47 -5.84
C THR A 116 19.54 10.05 -6.15
N TYR A 117 18.36 9.66 -5.68
CA TYR A 117 17.79 8.34 -5.97
C TYR A 117 17.43 8.16 -7.44
N LEU A 118 16.89 9.18 -8.10
CA LEU A 118 16.56 9.12 -9.51
C LEU A 118 17.82 9.02 -10.40
N ASP A 119 18.93 9.59 -9.97
CA ASP A 119 20.20 9.61 -10.72
C ASP A 119 21.16 8.44 -10.40
N CYS A 120 20.93 7.66 -9.34
CA CYS A 120 21.88 6.66 -8.84
C CYS A 120 21.96 5.34 -9.62
N GLU A 121 21.42 5.26 -10.84
CA GLU A 121 21.45 4.06 -11.70
C GLU A 121 20.97 2.76 -10.99
N HIS A 122 19.98 2.89 -10.10
CA HIS A 122 19.44 1.80 -9.29
C HIS A 122 20.45 1.14 -8.34
N ALA A 123 21.41 1.88 -7.81
CA ALA A 123 22.29 1.42 -6.75
C ALA A 123 22.47 2.50 -5.68
N CYS A 124 22.56 2.09 -4.41
CA CYS A 124 22.84 3.04 -3.35
C CYS A 124 24.23 3.69 -3.57
N PRO A 125 24.34 5.03 -3.66
CA PRO A 125 25.63 5.70 -3.87
C PRO A 125 26.56 5.58 -2.65
N ASP A 126 26.02 5.26 -1.48
CA ASP A 126 26.77 5.12 -0.23
C ASP A 126 27.32 3.71 -0.02
N CYS A 127 26.50 2.66 -0.21
CA CYS A 127 26.92 1.28 0.04
C CYS A 127 27.01 0.38 -1.22
N GLY A 128 26.57 0.86 -2.38
CA GLY A 128 26.58 0.10 -3.64
C GLY A 128 25.52 -1.00 -3.75
N HIS A 129 24.63 -1.16 -2.76
CA HIS A 129 23.58 -2.17 -2.82
C HIS A 129 22.62 -1.90 -3.99
N ALA A 130 22.31 -2.92 -4.78
CA ALA A 130 21.43 -2.80 -5.93
C ALA A 130 19.97 -2.61 -5.48
N PHE A 131 19.35 -1.53 -5.95
CA PHE A 131 17.92 -1.27 -5.83
C PHE A 131 17.13 -1.95 -6.94
N ASN A 132 15.84 -2.16 -6.70
CA ASN A 132 14.96 -2.72 -7.69
C ASN A 132 14.62 -1.65 -8.74
N PRO A 133 14.97 -1.83 -10.04
CA PRO A 133 14.58 -0.91 -11.10
C PRO A 133 13.06 -0.76 -11.24
N GLY A 134 12.30 -1.80 -10.85
CA GLY A 134 10.84 -1.76 -10.80
C GLY A 134 10.28 -0.75 -9.79
N CYS A 135 11.04 -0.39 -8.74
CA CYS A 135 10.63 0.70 -7.83
C CYS A 135 10.62 2.05 -8.55
N ALA A 136 11.57 2.30 -9.47
CA ALA A 136 11.59 3.51 -10.29
C ALA A 136 10.44 3.54 -11.31
N ALA A 137 9.96 2.39 -11.79
CA ALA A 137 8.78 2.31 -12.65
C ALA A 137 7.49 2.78 -11.97
N HIS A 138 7.48 2.89 -10.64
CA HIS A 138 6.37 3.44 -9.85
C HIS A 138 6.64 4.86 -9.35
N ALA A 139 7.66 5.54 -9.89
CA ALA A 139 8.03 6.90 -9.48
C ALA A 139 6.84 7.86 -9.56
N ASP A 140 5.97 7.71 -10.55
CA ASP A 140 4.74 8.49 -10.75
C ASP A 140 3.77 8.44 -9.58
N ARG A 141 3.85 7.40 -8.73
CA ARG A 141 3.03 7.26 -7.50
C ARG A 141 3.58 8.05 -6.31
N TYR A 142 4.83 8.49 -6.37
CA TYR A 142 5.51 9.19 -5.26
C TYR A 142 5.98 10.58 -5.63
N PHE A 143 6.26 10.82 -6.91
CA PHE A 143 6.91 12.00 -7.44
C PHE A 143 6.13 12.54 -8.63
N ASP A 144 6.11 13.86 -8.78
CA ASP A 144 5.54 14.53 -9.95
C ASP A 144 6.58 14.56 -11.10
N VAL A 145 6.66 13.44 -11.84
CA VAL A 145 7.67 13.17 -12.88
C VAL A 145 7.13 13.19 -14.30
#